data_AF-A0A1V5YQL8-F1
#
_entry.id   AF-A0A1V5YQL8-F1
#
_cell.length_a   1.000
_cell.length_b   1.000
_cell.length_c   1.000
_cell.angle_alpha   90.00
_cell.angle_beta   90.00
_cell.angle_gamma   90.00
#
_symmetry.space_group_name_H-M   'P 1'
#
loop_
_entity.id
_entity.type
_entity.pdbx_description
1 polymer ?
#
loop_
_entity_poly.entity_id
_entity_poly.type
_entity_poly.pdbx_seq_one_letter_code
_entity_poly.pdbx_strand_id
1 'polypeptide(L)' 'MNTSEPIITKCIIGPFPRPMPEGMFDQMPTVTVTLSNGETLNLFEYYPDEISFVESEFIGLTIAEAESLLTRKDVKYLQS' A
#
# COMPACT_ATOMS: atom_id res chain seq x y z
N MET A 1 3.92 20.12 22.84
CA MET A 1 3.10 18.98 22.39
C MET A 1 3.97 18.22 21.41
N ASN A 2 4.41 17.01 21.75
CA ASN A 2 5.15 16.17 20.82
C ASN A 2 4.12 15.62 19.83
N THR A 3 3.92 16.32 18.72
CA THR A 3 3.09 15.83 17.63
C THR A 3 3.87 14.76 16.90
N SER A 4 3.90 13.55 17.46
CA SER A 4 4.40 12.38 16.75
C SER A 4 3.52 12.17 15.52
N GLU A 5 4.14 12.00 14.36
CA GLU A 5 3.41 11.69 13.14
C GLU A 5 2.60 10.39 13.33
N PRO A 6 1.36 10.35 12.83
CA PRO A 6 0.55 9.16 12.94
C PRO A 6 1.20 8.01 12.17
N ILE A 7 1.28 6.86 12.83
CA ILE A 7 1.84 5.63 12.28
C ILE A 7 0.71 4.68 11.89
N ILE A 8 0.98 3.80 10.94
CA ILE A 8 0.05 2.78 10.48
C ILE A 8 -0.05 1.68 11.53
N THR A 9 -1.28 1.36 11.92
CA THR A 9 -1.61 0.35 12.93
C THR A 9 -2.36 -0.85 12.34
N LYS A 10 -2.94 -0.68 11.16
CA LYS A 10 -3.63 -1.73 10.40
C LYS A 10 -3.48 -1.45 8.91
N CYS A 11 -3.35 -2.48 8.10
CA CYS A 11 -3.32 -2.35 6.65
C CYS A 11 -4.18 -3.43 6.00
N ILE A 12 -5.07 -3.02 5.09
CA ILE A 12 -5.91 -3.90 4.28
C ILE A 12 -5.47 -3.72 2.83
N ILE A 13 -5.20 -4.84 2.16
CA ILE A 13 -4.76 -4.84 0.77
C ILE A 13 -5.83 -5.50 -0.08
N GLY A 14 -6.28 -4.79 -1.11
CA GLY A 14 -7.29 -5.23 -2.04
C GLY A 14 -8.47 -4.27 -2.09
N PRO A 15 -9.58 -4.67 -2.73
CA PRO A 15 -9.79 -5.94 -3.43
C PRO A 15 -8.80 -6.18 -4.59
N PHE A 16 -8.47 -7.44 -4.84
CA PHE A 16 -7.57 -7.83 -5.95
C PHE A 16 -8.35 -7.99 -7.26
N PRO A 17 -7.70 -7.79 -8.42
CA PRO A 17 -8.33 -8.05 -9.72
C PRO A 17 -8.78 -9.50 -9.83
N ARG A 18 -9.80 -9.73 -10.65
CA ARG A 18 -10.27 -11.09 -10.97
C ARG A 18 -9.17 -11.85 -11.72
N PRO A 19 -9.12 -13.20 -11.60
CA PRO A 19 -8.10 -14.02 -12.27
C PRO A 19 -8.07 -13.88 -13.80
N MET A 20 -9.19 -13.50 -14.41
CA MET A 20 -9.27 -13.12 -15.82
C MET A 20 -9.69 -11.66 -15.90
N PRO A 21 -8.74 -10.73 -16.10
CA PRO A 21 -9.06 -9.34 -16.36
C PRO A 21 -9.82 -9.21 -17.69
N GLU A 22 -10.90 -8.43 -17.69
CA GLU A 22 -11.72 -8.12 -18.87
C GLU A 22 -11.22 -6.87 -19.63
N GLY A 23 -10.21 -6.13 -19.12
CA GLY A 23 -9.55 -5.06 -19.86
C GLY A 23 -8.66 -4.14 -19.02
N MET A 24 -8.18 -3.03 -19.62
CA MET A 24 -7.30 -2.05 -18.96
C MET A 24 -7.95 -1.30 -17.76
N PHE A 25 -9.23 -1.54 -17.48
CA PHE A 25 -9.99 -0.92 -16.38
C PHE A 25 -10.27 -1.90 -15.23
N ASP A 26 -9.64 -3.08 -15.22
CA ASP A 26 -9.77 -3.98 -14.08
C ASP A 26 -9.26 -3.33 -12.80
N GLN A 27 -9.93 -3.69 -11.71
CA GLN A 27 -9.66 -3.13 -10.39
C GLN A 27 -8.24 -3.45 -9.94
N MET A 28 -7.43 -2.43 -9.70
CA MET A 28 -6.14 -2.59 -9.08
C MET A 28 -6.30 -2.80 -7.57
N PRO A 29 -5.45 -3.62 -6.93
CA PRO A 29 -5.40 -3.69 -5.49
C PRO A 29 -5.04 -2.31 -4.91
N THR A 30 -5.88 -1.86 -4.00
CA THR A 30 -5.65 -0.66 -3.21
C THR A 30 -5.09 -1.04 -1.84
N VAL A 31 -4.12 -0.29 -1.35
CA VAL A 31 -3.64 -0.36 0.03
C VAL A 31 -4.42 0.66 0.85
N THR A 32 -5.23 0.18 1.80
CA THR A 32 -5.97 1.03 2.76
C THR A 32 -5.35 0.86 4.14
N VAL A 33 -4.97 1.97 4.78
CA VAL A 33 -4.30 1.96 6.08
C VAL A 33 -5.12 2.67 7.14
N THR A 34 -5.07 2.15 8.37
CA THR A 34 -5.59 2.83 9.56
C THR A 34 -4.43 3.34 10.39
N LEU A 35 -4.43 4.65 10.62
CA LEU A 35 -3.44 5.37 11.40
C LEU A 35 -3.73 5.31 12.90
N SER A 36 -2.71 5.55 13.72
CA SER A 36 -2.79 5.55 15.18
C SER A 36 -3.71 6.63 15.76
N ASN A 37 -4.01 7.66 14.98
CA ASN A 37 -4.99 8.70 15.32
C ASN A 37 -6.45 8.26 15.03
N GLY A 38 -6.66 7.05 14.52
CA GLY A 38 -7.98 6.49 14.17
C GLY A 38 -8.44 6.81 12.74
N GLU A 39 -7.65 7.59 11.98
CA GLU A 39 -7.96 7.91 10.59
C GLU A 39 -7.72 6.70 9.69
N THR A 40 -8.60 6.46 8.72
CA THR A 40 -8.42 5.42 7.72
C THR A 40 -8.44 6.06 6.34
N LEU A 41 -7.42 5.77 5.53
CA LEU A 41 -7.28 6.33 4.19
C LEU A 41 -6.76 5.30 3.19
N ASN A 42 -7.04 5.55 1.91
CA ASN A 42 -6.43 4.82 0.81
C ASN A 42 -5.05 5.43 0.55
N LEU A 43 -4.02 4.61 0.65
CA LEU A 43 -2.64 5.03 0.52
C LEU A 43 -2.22 5.10 -0.95
N PHE A 44 -2.32 3.98 -1.67
CA PHE A 44 -2.02 3.89 -3.10
C PHE A 44 -2.62 2.63 -3.73
N GLU A 45 -2.63 2.60 -5.06
CA GLU A 45 -2.88 1.41 -5.87
C GLU A 45 -1.56 0.92 -6.46
N TYR A 46 -1.43 -0.38 -6.72
CA TYR A 46 -0.22 -0.97 -7.31
C TYR A 46 -0.57 -2.08 -8.30
N TYR A 47 0.37 -2.45 -9.17
CA TYR A 47 0.18 -3.57 -10.10
C TYR A 47 0.60 -4.89 -9.42
N PRO A 48 -0.35 -5.82 -9.14
CA PRO A 48 -0.06 -7.05 -8.38
C PRO A 48 0.82 -8.05 -9.14
N ASP A 49 0.90 -7.94 -10.46
CA ASP A 49 1.78 -8.75 -11.30
C ASP A 49 3.25 -8.28 -11.23
N GLU A 50 3.49 -7.03 -10.85
CA GLU A 50 4.83 -6.43 -10.76
C GLU A 50 5.39 -6.52 -9.34
N ILE A 51 4.60 -6.09 -8.35
CA ILE A 51 5.00 -6.03 -6.95
C ILE A 51 3.87 -6.50 -6.04
N SER A 52 4.24 -7.04 -4.88
CA SER A 52 3.29 -7.52 -3.88
C SER A 52 3.63 -6.97 -2.50
N PHE A 53 2.62 -6.77 -1.67
CA PHE A 53 2.79 -6.31 -0.29
C PHE A 53 2.09 -7.23 0.71
N VAL A 54 2.56 -7.19 1.96
CA VAL A 54 1.86 -7.79 3.11
C VAL A 54 1.64 -6.76 4.21
N GLU A 55 0.57 -6.92 4.99
CA GLU A 55 0.18 -5.98 6.06
C GLU A 55 1.35 -5.63 6.99
N SER A 56 2.13 -6.62 7.42
CA SER A 56 3.26 -6.45 8.34
C SER A 56 4.36 -5.50 7.84
N GLU A 57 4.46 -5.27 6.53
CA GLU A 57 5.42 -4.30 5.98
C GLU A 57 5.03 -2.85 6.24
N PHE A 58 3.76 -2.60 6.55
CA PHE A 58 3.23 -1.26 6.78
C PHE A 58 3.11 -0.92 8.27
N ILE A 59 2.91 -1.91 9.13
CA ILE A 59 2.69 -1.67 10.56
C ILE A 59 3.89 -0.97 11.19
N GLY A 60 3.63 0.16 11.85
CA GLY A 60 4.65 1.00 12.48
C GLY A 60 5.28 2.06 11.56
N LEU A 61 5.00 2.02 10.25
CA LEU A 61 5.46 3.06 9.32
C LEU A 61 4.55 4.29 9.34
N THR A 62 5.12 5.44 9.05
CA THR A 62 4.38 6.63 8.63
C THR A 62 3.89 6.49 7.19
N ILE A 63 2.98 7.38 6.76
CA ILE A 63 2.53 7.47 5.37
C ILE A 63 3.70 7.64 4.40
N ALA A 64 4.61 8.58 4.69
CA ALA A 64 5.77 8.85 3.84
C ALA A 64 6.73 7.66 3.73
N GLU A 65 6.92 6.90 4.82
CA GLU A 65 7.74 5.68 4.79
C GLU A 65 7.07 4.57 3.97
N ALA A 66 5.75 4.45 4.04
CA ALA A 66 5.00 3.49 3.24
C ALA A 66 5.01 3.85 1.73
N GLU A 67 4.94 5.12 1.37
CA GLU A 67 5.14 5.57 -0.02
C GLU A 67 6.59 5.33 -0.50
N SER A 68 7.57 5.52 0.38
CA SER A 68 8.96 5.16 0.08
C SER A 68 9.13 3.66 -0.14
N LEU A 69 8.39 2.83 0.61
CA LEU A 69 8.38 1.38 0.42
C LEU A 69 7.86 1.00 -0.98
N LEU A 70 6.75 1.62 -1.44
CA LEU A 70 6.23 1.44 -2.80
C LEU A 70 7.32 1.75 -3.83
N THR A 71 7.89 2.96 -3.74
CA THR A 71 8.91 3.45 -4.68
C THR A 71 10.11 2.50 -4.74
N ARG A 72 10.57 1.98 -3.60
CA ARG A 72 11.69 1.03 -3.54
C ARG A 72 11.36 -0.28 -4.23
N LYS A 73 10.13 -0.80 -4.08
CA LYS A 73 9.72 -2.04 -4.73
C LYS A 73 9.57 -1.85 -6.24
N ASP A 74 8.97 -0.75 -6.69
CA ASP A 74 8.87 -0.42 -8.12
C ASP A 74 10.25 -0.33 -8.77
N VAL A 75 11.16 0.45 -8.18
CA VAL A 75 12.53 0.59 -8.70
C VAL A 75 13.24 -0.77 -8.74
N LYS A 76 13.07 -1.60 -7.71
CA LYS A 76 13.66 -2.95 -7.67
C LYS A 76 13.10 -3.85 -8.78
N TYR A 77 11.81 -3.79 -9.06
CA TYR A 77 11.19 -4.55 -10.14
C TYR A 77 11.74 -4.11 -11.51
N LEU A 78 11.83 -2.80 -11.76
CA LEU A 78 12.37 -2.25 -13.02
C LEU A 78 13.86 -2.55 -13.26
N GLN A 79 14.63 -2.84 -12.21
CA GLN A 79 16.05 -3.19 -12.29
C GLN A 79 16.31 -4.70 -12.38
N SER A 80 15.27 -5.54 -12.30
CA SER A 80 15.38 -7.01 -12.28
C SER A 80 15.35 -7.65 -13.67
#